data_AF-A0A9D6S9G1-F1
#
_entry.id   AF-A0A9D6S9G1-F1
#
_cell.length_a   1.000
_cell.length_b   1.000
_cell.length_c   1.000
_cell.angle_alpha   90.00
_cell.angle_beta   90.00
_cell.angle_gamma   90.00
#
_symmetry.space_group_name_H-M   'P 1'
#
loop_
_entity.id
_entity.type
_entity.pdbx_description
1 polymer ?
#
loop_
_entity_poly.entity_id
_entity_poly.type
_entity_poly.pdbx_seq_one_letter_code
_entity_poly.pdbx_strand_id
1 'polypeptide(L)' 'MSRNRALTQKLLDPADITLDGPNPWDPQVHDDSIFGRLFRGGTIAIGETYMEKLWDVDDMAELIA' A
#
# COMPACT_ATOMS: atom_id res chain seq x y z
N MET A 1 3.46 -11.24 -10.09
CA MET A 1 4.24 -10.45 -9.12
C MET A 1 4.98 -9.35 -9.87
N SER A 2 4.45 -8.12 -9.86
CA SER A 2 5.15 -6.98 -10.47
C SER A 2 6.41 -6.64 -9.66
N ARG A 3 7.50 -6.23 -10.32
CA ARG A 3 8.75 -5.81 -9.65
C ARG A 3 8.51 -4.71 -8.61
N ASN A 4 7.54 -3.85 -8.89
CA ASN A 4 7.20 -2.71 -8.05
C ASN A 4 6.50 -3.16 -6.75
N ARG A 5 5.62 -4.16 -6.79
CA ARG A 5 5.00 -4.74 -5.58
C ARG A 5 6.04 -5.27 -4.60
N ALA A 6 7.01 -6.04 -5.10
CA ALA A 6 8.07 -6.60 -4.27
C ALA A 6 9.00 -5.53 -3.67
N LEU A 7 9.22 -4.43 -4.39
CA LEU A 7 9.95 -3.27 -3.86
C LEU A 7 9.16 -2.56 -2.77
N THR A 8 7.85 -2.34 -2.99
CA THR A 8 6.97 -1.75 -1.98
C THR A 8 6.92 -2.60 -0.71
N GLN A 9 6.76 -3.92 -0.82
CA GLN A 9 6.81 -4.81 0.35
C GLN A 9 8.11 -4.62 1.13
N LYS A 10 9.27 -4.65 0.46
CA LYS A 10 10.57 -4.46 1.11
C LYS A 10 10.74 -3.11 1.81
N LEU A 11 10.07 -2.06 1.34
CA LEU A 11 10.08 -0.74 1.99
C LEU A 11 9.20 -0.71 3.23
N LEU A 12 8.17 -1.56 3.28
CA LEU A 12 7.21 -1.68 4.38
C LEU A 12 7.66 -2.68 5.45
N ASP A 13 8.51 -3.67 5.11
CA ASP A 13 9.04 -4.66 6.05
C ASP A 13 9.60 -4.06 7.37
N PRO A 14 10.33 -2.93 7.40
CA PRO A 14 10.84 -2.35 8.64
C PRO A 14 9.76 -1.81 9.58
N ALA A 15 8.55 -1.57 9.06
CA ALA A 15 7.38 -1.11 9.81
C ALA A 15 6.44 -2.27 10.19
N ASP A 16 6.83 -3.52 9.95
CA ASP A 16 6.02 -4.72 10.19
C ASP A 16 4.65 -4.68 9.47
N ILE A 17 4.64 -4.07 8.28
CA ILE A 17 3.46 -3.97 7.41
C ILE A 17 3.60 -4.99 6.26
N THR A 18 2.60 -5.84 6.10
CA THR A 18 2.52 -6.84 5.04
C THR A 18 1.40 -6.50 4.04
N LEU A 19 1.73 -6.34 2.76
CA LEU A 19 0.73 -6.14 1.71
C LEU A 19 -0.13 -7.41 1.56
N ASP A 20 -1.46 -7.24 1.63
CA ASP A 20 -2.46 -8.32 1.70
C ASP A 20 -2.24 -9.23 2.92
N GLY A 21 -1.77 -8.64 4.02
CA GLY A 21 -1.53 -9.31 5.28
C GLY A 21 -2.80 -9.47 6.13
N PRO A 22 -2.72 -10.23 7.24
CA PRO A 22 -3.87 -10.53 8.10
C PRO A 22 -4.14 -9.47 9.17
N ASN A 23 -3.24 -8.51 9.39
CA ASN A 23 -3.42 -7.51 10.45
C ASN A 23 -4.38 -6.39 10.01
N PRO A 24 -5.08 -5.73 10.94
CA PRO A 24 -5.99 -4.63 10.60
C PRO A 24 -5.31 -3.45 9.89
N TRP A 25 -4.03 -3.20 10.18
CA TRP A 25 -3.23 -2.14 9.55
C TRP A 25 -2.52 -2.59 8.27
N ASP A 26 -2.66 -3.86 7.86
CA ASP A 26 -2.05 -4.36 6.64
C ASP A 26 -2.87 -3.92 5.41
N PRO A 27 -2.29 -3.14 4.48
CA PRO A 27 -3.00 -2.68 3.29
C PRO A 27 -3.42 -3.85 2.39
N GLN A 28 -4.69 -3.86 2.00
CA GLN A 28 -5.25 -4.80 1.04
C GLN A 28 -5.25 -4.14 -0.34
N VAL A 29 -4.56 -4.76 -1.30
CA VAL A 29 -4.35 -4.24 -2.65
C VAL A 29 -5.34 -4.90 -3.61
N HIS A 30 -6.26 -4.11 -4.13
CA HIS A 30 -7.27 -4.57 -5.11
C HIS A 30 -6.75 -4.51 -6.54
N ASP A 31 -5.80 -3.60 -6.83
CA ASP A 31 -5.23 -3.40 -8.17
C ASP A 31 -3.70 -3.15 -8.14
N ASP A 32 -2.92 -4.04 -8.76
CA ASP A 32 -1.46 -3.97 -8.86
C ASP A 32 -0.94 -2.74 -9.65
N SER A 33 -1.80 -2.03 -10.38
CA SER A 33 -1.42 -0.79 -11.10
C SER A 33 -1.04 0.34 -10.15
N ILE A 34 -1.46 0.29 -8.89
CA ILE A 34 -1.10 1.30 -7.88
C ILE A 34 0.40 1.45 -7.75
N PHE A 35 1.18 0.37 -7.80
CA PHE A 35 2.62 0.47 -7.57
C PHE A 35 3.30 1.32 -8.65
N GLY A 36 2.85 1.23 -9.90
CA GLY A 36 3.34 2.10 -10.97
C GLY A 36 3.02 3.58 -10.75
N ARG A 37 1.84 3.87 -10.18
CA ARG A 37 1.39 5.23 -9.84
C ARG A 37 2.12 5.78 -8.62
N LEU A 38 2.30 4.98 -7.58
CA LEU A 38 3.03 5.34 -6.36
C LEU A 38 4.46 5.80 -6.66
N PHE A 39 5.20 5.04 -7.48
CA PHE A 39 6.57 5.41 -7.85
C PHE A 39 6.66 6.64 -8.77
N ARG A 40 5.58 7.05 -9.45
CA ARG A 40 5.54 8.24 -10.32
C ARG A 40 4.99 9.48 -9.64
N GLY A 41 3.96 9.32 -8.81
CA GLY A 41 3.18 10.40 -8.18
C GLY A 41 3.51 10.66 -6.71
N GLY A 42 4.40 9.87 -6.11
CA GLY A 42 4.86 10.08 -4.73
C GLY A 42 3.73 9.98 -3.71
N THR A 43 3.78 10.84 -2.69
CA THR A 43 2.85 10.79 -1.55
C THR A 43 1.41 11.16 -1.91
N ILE A 44 1.19 12.04 -2.90
CA ILE A 44 -0.15 12.41 -3.35
C ILE A 44 -0.87 11.21 -3.96
N ALA A 45 -0.16 10.40 -4.75
CA ALA A 45 -0.72 9.19 -5.36
C ALA A 45 -1.20 8.17 -4.32
N ILE A 46 -0.64 8.16 -3.10
CA ILE A 46 -1.10 7.26 -2.02
C ILE A 46 -2.55 7.60 -1.65
N GLY A 47 -2.84 8.89 -1.40
CA GLY A 47 -4.18 9.35 -1.05
C GLY A 47 -5.19 9.20 -2.19
N GLU A 48 -4.79 9.53 -3.42
CA GLU A 48 -5.65 9.38 -4.60
C GLU A 48 -6.04 7.91 -4.83
N THR A 49 -5.07 6.99 -4.78
CA THR A 49 -5.33 5.57 -5.02
C THR A 49 -6.14 4.92 -3.89
N TYR A 50 -6.03 5.44 -2.65
CA TYR A 50 -6.91 5.06 -1.54
C TYR A 50 -8.35 5.54 -1.78
N MET A 51 -8.54 6.81 -2.17
CA MET A 51 -9.86 7.36 -2.48
C MET A 51 -10.55 6.65 -3.66
N GLU A 52 -9.77 6.17 -4.63
CA GLU A 52 -10.22 5.37 -5.76
C GLU A 52 -10.50 3.90 -5.40
N LYS A 53 -10.30 3.48 -4.14
CA LYS A 53 -10.45 2.10 -3.65
C LYS A 53 -9.58 1.08 -4.38
N LEU A 54 -8.42 1.50 -4.88
CA LEU A 54 -7.45 0.57 -5.48
C LEU A 54 -6.69 -0.21 -4.41
N TRP A 55 -6.69 0.30 -3.19
CA TRP A 55 -6.32 -0.38 -1.97
C TRP A 55 -7.10 0.21 -0.79
N ASP A 56 -7.26 -0.56 0.27
CA ASP A 56 -7.83 -0.12 1.53
C ASP A 56 -7.13 -0.80 2.72
N VAL A 57 -7.53 -0.45 3.93
CA VAL A 57 -7.02 -0.98 5.19
C VAL A 57 -8.09 -0.80 6.26
N ASP A 58 -8.14 -1.71 7.23
CA ASP A 58 -9.17 -1.70 8.27
C ASP A 58 -8.86 -0.64 9.36
N ASP A 59 -7.59 -0.53 9.76
CA ASP A 59 -7.10 0.48 10.69
C ASP A 59 -6.09 1.43 10.03
N MET A 60 -6.61 2.52 9.46
CA MET A 60 -5.79 3.60 8.89
C MET A 60 -4.93 4.29 9.97
N ALA A 61 -5.41 4.40 11.20
CA ALA A 61 -4.72 5.14 12.25
C ALA A 61 -3.45 4.40 12.68
N GLU A 62 -3.53 3.07 12.82
CA GLU A 62 -2.40 2.23 13.15
C GLU A 62 -1.39 2.13 11.98
N LEU A 63 -1.85 2.14 10.72
CA LEU A 63 -0.97 2.17 9.54
C LEU A 63 -0.03 3.39 9.49
N ILE A 64 -0.45 4.54 10.04
CA ILE A 64 0.28 5.82 9.93
C ILE A 64 0.90 6.30 11.25
N ALA A 65 0.83 5.49 12.31
CA ALA A 65 1.32 5.82 13.65
C ALA A 65 2.85 5.90 13.73
#